data_AF-A0A2T4TUW6-F1
#
_entry.id   AF-A0A2T4TUW6-F1
#
_cell.length_a   1.000
_cell.length_b   1.000
_cell.length_c   1.000
_cell.angle_alpha   90.00
_cell.angle_beta   90.00
_cell.angle_gamma   90.00
#
_symmetry.space_group_name_H-M   'P 1'
#
loop_
_entity.id
_entity.type
_entity.pdbx_description
1 polymer ?
#
loop_
_entity_poly.entity_id
_entity_poly.type
_entity_poly.pdbx_seq_one_letter_code
_entity_poly.pdbx_strand_id
1 'polypeptide(L)'
;MTVQGDTDSQATRERRSQLLRSLLSGLFEKKDERRGFSPEQRRLIWHSDGTKRCSYPGCGVKLDWTNFTIDHIKPFAKGGKTTSKNAVLMCKRHNSMKGAR
;
A
#
# COMPACT_ATOMS: atom_id res chain seq x y z
N MET A 1 40.73 24.28 17.18
CA MET A 1 40.49 23.02 16.46
C MET A 1 39.12 23.12 15.80
N THR A 2 39.09 23.45 14.52
CA THR A 2 37.85 23.56 13.74
C THR A 2 37.42 22.15 13.34
N VAL A 3 36.37 21.63 13.97
CA VAL A 3 35.72 20.39 13.49
C VAL A 3 34.92 20.77 12.26
N GLN A 4 35.62 20.94 11.13
CA GLN A 4 34.98 21.07 9.82
C GLN A 4 34.63 19.66 9.34
N GLY A 5 33.80 18.98 10.14
CA GLY A 5 33.28 17.67 9.81
C GLY A 5 32.20 17.88 8.77
N ASP A 6 32.43 17.33 7.58
CA ASP A 6 31.53 17.31 6.44
C ASP A 6 30.20 16.65 6.84
N THR A 7 29.34 17.45 7.49
CA THR A 7 28.18 16.99 8.28
C THR A 7 27.15 16.34 7.37
N ASP A 8 27.23 16.63 6.07
CA ASP A 8 26.32 16.17 5.06
C ASP A 8 26.96 15.33 3.95
N SER A 9 28.21 14.90 4.14
CA SER A 9 28.83 13.91 3.25
C SER A 9 28.00 12.63 3.19
N GLN A 10 28.10 11.93 2.06
CA GLN A 10 27.40 10.66 1.83
C GLN A 10 27.68 9.64 2.95
N ALA A 11 28.94 9.50 3.35
CA ALA A 11 29.33 8.58 4.41
C ALA A 11 28.64 8.90 5.75
N THR A 12 28.57 10.18 6.13
CA THR A 12 27.87 10.62 7.35
C THR A 12 26.35 10.40 7.25
N ARG A 13 25.76 10.60 6.06
CA ARG A 13 24.33 10.31 5.80
C ARG A 13 24.01 8.82 5.92
N GLU A 14 24.83 7.95 5.33
CA GLU A 14 24.66 6.49 5.40
C GLU A 14 24.78 5.98 6.84
N ARG A 15 25.79 6.47 7.59
CA ARG A 15 25.96 6.12 9.01
C ARG A 15 24.75 6.53 9.85
N ARG A 16 24.23 7.74 9.66
CA ARG A 16 22.99 8.20 10.34
C ARG A 16 21.79 7.34 9.96
N SER A 17 21.64 6.96 8.68
CA SER A 17 20.55 6.10 8.23
C SER A 17 20.59 4.72 8.90
N GLN A 18 21.78 4.11 9.03
CA GLN A 18 21.93 2.82 9.71
C GLN A 18 21.55 2.90 11.19
N LEU A 19 22.01 3.94 11.90
CA LEU A 19 21.64 4.16 13.31
C LEU A 19 20.12 4.33 13.47
N LEU A 20 19.49 5.18 12.65
CA LEU A 20 18.04 5.38 12.69
C LEU A 20 17.27 4.10 12.37
N ARG A 21 17.71 3.31 11.37
CA ARG A 21 17.10 2.02 11.06
C ARG A 21 17.19 1.06 12.24
N SER A 22 18.36 0.96 12.89
CA SER A 22 18.56 0.10 14.05
C SER A 22 17.70 0.52 15.26
N LEU A 23 17.52 1.81 15.47
CA LEU A 23 16.71 2.33 16.58
C LEU A 23 15.21 2.14 16.32
N LEU A 24 14.76 2.34 15.08
CA LEU A 24 13.34 2.36 14.74
C LEU A 24 12.80 0.99 14.29
N SER A 25 13.65 0.02 13.93
CA SER A 25 13.21 -1.25 13.31
C SER A 25 12.26 -2.07 14.17
N GLY A 26 12.33 -1.94 15.50
CA GLY A 26 11.43 -2.64 16.43
C GLY A 26 10.16 -1.86 16.78
N LEU A 27 10.07 -0.58 16.41
CA LEU A 27 8.95 0.30 16.80
C LEU A 27 7.81 0.31 15.78
N PHE A 28 8.08 -0.04 14.53
CA PHE A 28 7.12 0.03 13.44
C PHE A 28 7.09 -1.25 12.61
N GLU A 29 5.90 -1.67 12.18
CA GLU A 29 5.78 -2.76 11.21
C GLU A 29 6.37 -2.35 9.86
N LYS A 30 7.21 -3.23 9.29
CA LYS A 30 7.71 -3.06 7.92
C LYS A 30 6.53 -3.09 6.95
N LYS A 31 6.45 -2.06 6.11
CA LYS A 31 5.50 -2.00 5.00
C LYS A 31 5.81 -3.09 3.98
N ASP A 32 4.77 -3.62 3.33
CA ASP A 32 4.96 -4.54 2.21
C ASP A 32 5.79 -3.90 1.08
N GLU A 33 6.67 -4.70 0.50
CA GLU A 33 7.57 -4.27 -0.58
C GLU A 33 6.81 -3.98 -1.87
N ARG A 34 5.67 -4.64 -2.09
CA ARG A 34 4.85 -4.51 -3.29
C ARG A 34 3.44 -4.03 -2.93
N ARG A 35 3.02 -2.94 -3.56
CA ARG A 35 1.64 -2.42 -3.46
C ARG A 35 0.64 -3.23 -4.29
N GLY A 36 1.09 -3.79 -5.42
CA GLY A 36 0.22 -4.45 -6.39
C GLY A 36 -0.12 -5.89 -6.02
N PHE A 37 -1.37 -6.27 -6.25
CA PHE A 37 -1.81 -7.66 -6.17
C PHE A 37 -1.34 -8.44 -7.40
N SER A 38 -0.88 -9.68 -7.22
CA SER A 38 -0.50 -10.57 -8.33
C SER A 38 -1.74 -10.97 -9.17
N PRO A 39 -1.55 -11.46 -10.40
CA PRO A 39 -2.66 -11.97 -11.21
C PRO A 39 -3.46 -13.10 -10.53
N GLU A 40 -2.78 -13.97 -9.79
CA GLU A 40 -3.37 -15.05 -9.00
C GLU A 40 -4.19 -14.50 -7.84
N GLN A 41 -3.61 -13.56 -7.08
CA GLN A 41 -4.33 -12.86 -6.01
C GLN A 41 -5.57 -12.15 -6.57
N ARG A 42 -5.46 -11.51 -7.74
CA ARG A 42 -6.57 -10.83 -8.40
C ARG A 42 -7.72 -11.80 -8.74
N ARG A 43 -7.40 -13.00 -9.25
CA ARG A 43 -8.40 -14.07 -9.48
C ARG A 43 -9.04 -14.54 -8.18
N LEU A 44 -8.23 -14.84 -7.16
CA LEU A 44 -8.73 -15.32 -5.87
C LEU A 44 -9.66 -14.30 -5.19
N ILE A 45 -9.23 -13.02 -5.15
CA ILE A 45 -10.01 -11.93 -4.56
C ILE A 45 -11.33 -11.78 -5.31
N TRP A 46 -11.30 -11.78 -6.64
CA TRP A 46 -12.53 -11.77 -7.44
C TRP A 46 -13.45 -12.93 -7.06
N HIS A 47 -12.99 -14.18 -7.11
CA HIS A 47 -13.85 -15.34 -6.82
C HIS A 47 -14.36 -15.35 -5.37
N SER A 48 -13.60 -14.83 -4.41
CA SER A 48 -13.99 -14.77 -3.00
C SER A 48 -15.10 -13.75 -2.70
N ASP A 49 -15.25 -12.71 -3.53
CA ASP A 49 -16.25 -11.68 -3.28
C ASP A 49 -17.66 -12.13 -3.68
N GLY A 50 -18.59 -12.26 -2.72
CA GLY A 50 -19.94 -12.74 -3.00
C GLY A 50 -20.83 -11.74 -3.74
N THR A 51 -20.53 -10.44 -3.65
CA THR A 51 -21.45 -9.37 -4.12
C THR A 51 -21.17 -8.91 -5.55
N LYS A 52 -19.91 -9.01 -5.99
CA LYS A 52 -19.37 -8.48 -7.25
C LYS A 52 -19.82 -7.03 -7.47
N ARG A 53 -19.73 -6.20 -6.43
CA ARG A 53 -20.13 -4.79 -6.44
C ARG A 53 -19.03 -3.92 -5.88
N CYS A 54 -19.04 -2.65 -6.28
CA CYS A 54 -18.11 -1.67 -5.75
C CYS A 54 -18.34 -1.46 -4.26
N SER A 55 -17.32 -1.64 -3.42
CA SER A 55 -17.41 -1.44 -1.96
C SER A 55 -17.46 0.03 -1.52
N TYR A 56 -17.58 0.98 -2.44
CA TYR A 56 -17.64 2.40 -2.08
C TYR A 56 -19.05 2.74 -1.56
N PRO A 57 -19.18 3.45 -0.42
CA PRO A 57 -20.49 3.82 0.12
C PRO A 57 -21.36 4.56 -0.89
N GLY A 58 -22.59 4.09 -1.11
CA GLY A 58 -23.52 4.66 -2.10
C GLY A 58 -23.24 4.30 -3.55
N CYS A 59 -22.25 3.44 -3.83
CA CYS A 59 -22.01 2.94 -5.19
C CYS A 59 -22.84 1.68 -5.48
N GLY A 60 -23.74 1.75 -6.46
CA GLY A 60 -24.54 0.60 -6.92
C GLY A 60 -23.93 -0.22 -8.07
N VAL A 61 -22.74 0.16 -8.55
CA VAL A 61 -22.13 -0.42 -9.77
C VAL A 61 -21.84 -1.90 -9.58
N LYS A 62 -22.44 -2.72 -10.45
CA LYS A 62 -22.09 -4.15 -10.61
C LYS A 62 -20.75 -4.25 -11.34
N LEU A 63 -19.88 -5.09 -10.81
CA LEU A 63 -18.56 -5.33 -11.34
C LEU A 63 -18.56 -6.59 -12.18
N ASP A 64 -17.73 -6.57 -13.22
CA ASP A 64 -17.40 -7.70 -14.08
C ASP A 64 -15.88 -7.78 -14.22
N TRP A 65 -15.39 -8.81 -14.90
CA TRP A 65 -13.94 -9.05 -15.06
C TRP A 65 -13.19 -7.91 -15.79
N THR A 66 -13.89 -7.08 -16.57
CA THR A 66 -13.31 -6.00 -17.40
C THR A 66 -13.29 -4.65 -16.69
N ASN A 67 -14.22 -4.42 -15.76
CA ASN A 67 -14.43 -3.12 -15.13
C ASN A 67 -13.94 -3.03 -13.67
N PHE A 68 -13.68 -4.18 -13.03
CA PHE A 68 -13.30 -4.20 -11.62
C PHE A 68 -11.84 -3.81 -11.40
N THR A 69 -11.61 -3.17 -10.28
CA THR A 69 -10.29 -2.91 -9.71
C THR A 69 -10.25 -3.42 -8.29
N ILE A 70 -9.04 -3.57 -7.76
CA ILE A 70 -8.82 -3.99 -6.38
C ILE A 70 -8.14 -2.83 -5.67
N ASP A 71 -8.61 -2.52 -4.47
CA ASP A 71 -8.00 -1.53 -3.59
C ASP A 71 -7.83 -2.09 -2.18
N HIS A 72 -7.04 -1.41 -1.35
CA HIS A 72 -6.80 -1.82 0.03
C HIS A 72 -7.86 -1.27 1.00
N ILE A 73 -8.42 -2.08 1.90
CA ILE A 73 -9.32 -1.61 2.99
C ILE A 73 -8.59 -0.56 3.83
N LYS A 74 -7.48 -0.98 4.47
CA LYS A 74 -6.49 -0.10 5.08
C LYS A 74 -5.54 0.37 3.98
N PRO A 75 -5.47 1.68 3.68
CA PRO A 75 -4.62 2.17 2.60
C PRO A 75 -3.17 1.73 2.75
N PHE A 76 -2.54 1.34 1.64
CA PHE A 76 -1.12 0.97 1.61
C PHE A 76 -0.24 2.05 2.25
N ALA A 77 -0.49 3.34 1.99
CA ALA A 77 0.24 4.47 2.58
C ALA A 77 0.22 4.49 4.12
N LYS A 78 -0.83 3.96 4.76
CA LYS A 78 -0.98 3.87 6.22
C LYS A 78 -0.48 2.53 6.79
N GLY A 79 0.32 1.78 6.03
CA GLY A 79 0.82 0.46 6.42
C GLY A 79 -0.20 -0.66 6.23
N GLY A 80 -1.14 -0.51 5.29
CA GLY A 80 -2.00 -1.62 4.87
C GLY A 80 -1.21 -2.65 4.06
N LYS A 81 -1.33 -3.94 4.42
CA LYS A 81 -0.66 -5.05 3.74
C LYS A 81 -1.40 -5.45 2.47
N THR A 82 -0.70 -5.85 1.42
CA THR A 82 -1.21 -6.39 0.16
C THR A 82 -1.59 -7.85 0.36
N THR A 83 -2.69 -8.06 1.08
CA THR A 83 -3.26 -9.38 1.39
C THR A 83 -4.70 -9.44 0.92
N SER A 84 -5.20 -10.64 0.64
CA SER A 84 -6.61 -10.84 0.25
C SER A 84 -7.59 -10.32 1.30
N LYS A 85 -7.26 -10.43 2.59
CA LYS A 85 -8.06 -9.90 3.70
C LYS A 85 -8.16 -8.36 3.70
N ASN A 86 -7.13 -7.69 3.20
CA ASN A 86 -7.11 -6.24 3.08
C ASN A 86 -7.53 -5.76 1.69
N ALA A 87 -8.09 -6.63 0.84
CA ALA A 87 -8.48 -6.29 -0.52
C ALA A 87 -9.99 -6.08 -0.64
N VAL A 88 -10.41 -5.11 -1.45
CA VAL A 88 -11.82 -4.90 -1.81
C VAL A 88 -11.98 -4.66 -3.29
N LEU A 89 -13.15 -5.04 -3.83
CA LEU A 89 -13.50 -4.72 -5.19
C LEU A 89 -14.03 -3.29 -5.31
N MET A 90 -13.54 -2.55 -6.28
CA MET A 90 -13.98 -1.19 -6.58
C MET A 90 -14.11 -0.95 -8.07
N CYS A 91 -15.01 -0.06 -8.48
CA CYS A 91 -14.99 0.46 -9.84
C CYS A 91 -13.80 1.40 -10.04
N LYS A 92 -13.33 1.54 -11.28
CA LYS A 92 -12.20 2.42 -11.64
C LYS A 92 -12.36 3.85 -11.09
N ARG A 93 -13.58 4.41 -11.18
CA ARG A 93 -13.92 5.77 -10.69
C ARG A 93 -13.63 5.97 -9.21
N HIS A 94 -14.10 5.07 -8.36
CA HIS A 94 -13.94 5.23 -6.91
C HIS A 94 -12.54 4.85 -6.45
N ASN A 95 -11.89 3.89 -7.12
CA ASN A 95 -10.51 3.56 -6.83
C ASN A 95 -9.56 4.73 -7.14
N SER A 96 -9.72 5.38 -8.30
CA SER A 96 -8.91 6.57 -8.64
C SER A 96 -9.17 7.74 -7.69
N MET A 97 -10.42 7.98 -7.29
CA MET A 97 -10.78 9.02 -6.31
C MET A 97 -10.12 8.77 -4.94
N LYS A 98 -10.02 7.51 -4.51
CA LYS A 98 -9.38 7.13 -3.24
C LYS A 98 -7.85 7.19 -3.33
N GLY A 99 -7.27 6.92 -4.50
CA GLY A 99 -5.82 6.96 -4.72
C GLY A 99 -5.20 8.36 -4.77
N ALA A 100 -6.01 9.42 -4.93
CA ALA A 100 -5.55 10.81 -5.06
C ALA A 100 -5.58 11.62 -3.75
N ARG A 101 -5.64 10.97 -2.57
CA ARG A 101 -5.68 11.62 -1.25
C ARG A 101 -4.81 10.90 -0.22
#